data_AF-O60671-F1
#
_entry.id   AF-O60671-F1
#
_cell.length_a   1.000
_cell.length_b   1.000
_cell.length_c   1.000
_cell.angle_alpha   90.00
_cell.angle_beta   90.00
_cell.angle_gamma   90.00
#
_symmetry.space_group_name_H-M   'P 1'
#
loop_
_entity.id
_entity.type
_entity.pdbx_description
1 polymer ?
#
loop_
_entity_poly.entity_id
_entity_poly.type
_entity_poly.pdbx_seq_one_letter_code
_entity_poly.pdbx_strand_id
1 'polypeptide(L)'
;MPLLTQQIQDEDDQYSLVASLDNVRNLSTILKAIHFREHATCFATKNGIKVTVENAKCVQANAFIQAGIFQEFKVQEESVTFRINLTVLLDCLSIFGSSPMPGTLTALRMCYQGYGYPLMLFLEEGGVVTVCKINTQEPEETLDFDFCSTNVINKIILQSEGLREAFSELDMTSEVLQITMSPDKPYFRLSTFGNAGSSHLDYPKDSDLMEAFHCNQTQVNRYKISLLKPSTKALVLSCKVSIRTDNRGFLSLQYMIRNEDGQICFVEYYCCPDEEVPESES
;
A
#
# COMPACT_ATOMS: atom_id res chain seq x y z
N MET A 1 1.45 -33.46 -5.49
CA MET A 1 0.45 -32.57 -6.11
C MET A 1 -0.52 -32.22 -4.99
N PRO A 2 -0.67 -30.94 -4.58
CA PRO A 2 -1.48 -30.60 -3.41
C PRO A 2 -2.96 -30.97 -3.59
N LEU A 3 -3.66 -31.28 -2.50
CA LEU A 3 -5.05 -31.74 -2.54
C LEU A 3 -5.97 -30.72 -3.24
N LEU A 4 -5.66 -29.41 -3.10
CA LEU A 4 -6.38 -28.32 -3.76
C LEU A 4 -6.39 -28.41 -5.30
N THR A 5 -5.31 -28.90 -5.90
CA THR A 5 -5.22 -28.95 -7.37
C THR A 5 -6.11 -30.02 -8.00
N GLN A 6 -6.50 -31.06 -7.27
CA GLN A 6 -7.27 -32.18 -7.85
C GLN A 6 -8.79 -32.01 -7.74
N GLN A 7 -9.30 -31.36 -6.70
CA GLN A 7 -10.76 -31.29 -6.48
C GLN A 7 -11.47 -30.15 -7.21
N ILE A 8 -10.75 -29.16 -7.76
CA ILE A 8 -11.37 -27.89 -8.22
C ILE A 8 -11.05 -27.54 -9.69
N GLN A 9 -10.14 -28.26 -10.37
CA GLN A 9 -9.79 -27.97 -11.77
C GLN A 9 -10.99 -28.05 -12.74
N ASP A 10 -11.99 -28.88 -12.46
CA ASP A 10 -13.19 -29.04 -13.30
C ASP A 10 -14.18 -27.85 -13.18
N GLU A 11 -14.01 -26.94 -12.21
CA GLU A 11 -14.88 -25.78 -12.00
C GLU A 11 -14.25 -24.43 -12.41
N ASP A 12 -13.02 -24.43 -12.92
CA ASP A 12 -12.27 -23.19 -13.23
C ASP A 12 -13.02 -22.26 -14.21
N ASP A 13 -13.75 -22.83 -15.17
CA ASP A 13 -14.51 -22.08 -16.17
C ASP A 13 -15.68 -21.27 -15.55
N GLN A 14 -16.04 -21.51 -14.29
CA GLN A 14 -17.10 -20.77 -13.60
C GLN A 14 -16.61 -19.53 -12.85
N TYR A 15 -15.29 -19.34 -12.71
CA TYR A 15 -14.73 -18.26 -11.92
C TYR A 15 -14.24 -17.09 -12.79
N SER A 16 -14.79 -15.89 -12.58
CA SER A 16 -14.30 -14.65 -13.21
C SER A 16 -12.85 -14.31 -12.81
N LEU A 17 -12.42 -14.69 -11.59
CA LEU A 17 -11.06 -14.51 -11.09
C LEU A 17 -10.58 -15.77 -10.34
N VAL A 18 -9.40 -16.26 -10.70
CA VAL A 18 -8.66 -17.32 -9.98
C VAL A 18 -7.21 -16.87 -9.79
N ALA A 19 -6.71 -16.96 -8.55
CA ALA A 19 -5.33 -16.60 -8.24
C ALA A 19 -4.74 -17.51 -7.15
N SER A 20 -3.57 -18.11 -7.40
CA SER A 20 -2.91 -19.06 -6.49
C SER A 20 -1.52 -18.57 -6.08
N LEU A 21 -1.18 -18.76 -4.80
CA LEU A 21 0.11 -18.44 -4.18
C LEU A 21 0.63 -19.64 -3.39
N ASP A 22 1.88 -20.05 -3.58
CA ASP A 22 2.52 -21.06 -2.70
C ASP A 22 2.87 -20.49 -1.31
N ASN A 23 2.96 -19.16 -1.20
CA ASN A 23 3.29 -18.47 0.04
C ASN A 23 2.35 -17.27 0.23
N VAL A 24 1.32 -17.45 1.07
CA VAL A 24 0.33 -16.42 1.41
C VAL A 24 0.93 -15.15 1.99
N ARG A 25 2.15 -15.21 2.55
CA ARG A 25 2.85 -14.05 3.13
C ARG A 25 3.19 -12.99 2.09
N ASN A 26 3.39 -13.39 0.83
CA ASN A 26 3.62 -12.46 -0.26
C ASN A 26 2.43 -11.53 -0.48
N LEU A 27 1.20 -12.03 -0.28
CA LEU A 27 -0.02 -11.21 -0.36
C LEU A 27 -0.30 -10.48 0.95
N SER A 28 -0.33 -11.20 2.08
CA SER A 28 -0.75 -10.62 3.36
C SER A 28 0.17 -9.50 3.86
N THR A 29 1.49 -9.59 3.61
CA THR A 29 2.45 -8.50 3.93
C THR A 29 2.09 -7.20 3.22
N ILE A 30 1.79 -7.29 1.91
CA ILE A 30 1.43 -6.13 1.10
C ILE A 30 0.07 -5.56 1.52
N LEU A 31 -0.91 -6.42 1.78
CA LEU A 31 -2.23 -5.98 2.23
C LEU A 31 -2.20 -5.32 3.62
N LYS A 32 -1.37 -5.84 4.54
CA LYS A 32 -1.12 -5.22 5.86
C LYS A 32 -0.54 -3.80 5.72
N ALA A 33 0.28 -3.57 4.69
CA ALA A 33 0.89 -2.27 4.43
C ALA A 33 -0.13 -1.16 4.12
N ILE A 34 -1.29 -1.52 3.56
CA ILE A 34 -2.36 -0.58 3.18
C ILE A 34 -3.60 -0.66 4.07
N HIS A 35 -3.60 -1.51 5.09
CA HIS A 35 -4.78 -1.72 5.94
C HIS A 35 -4.89 -0.62 7.01
N PHE A 36 -5.74 0.37 6.78
CA PHE A 36 -6.10 1.39 7.80
C PHE A 36 -7.59 1.69 7.85
N ARG A 37 -8.37 0.98 7.04
CA ARG A 37 -9.83 0.93 7.08
C ARG A 37 -10.25 -0.53 6.93
N GLU A 38 -11.47 -0.81 7.38
CA GLU A 38 -12.02 -2.15 7.36
C GLU A 38 -12.30 -2.68 5.95
N HIS A 39 -12.65 -1.80 5.02
CA HIS A 39 -13.00 -2.19 3.66
C HIS A 39 -11.96 -1.73 2.63
N ALA A 40 -11.81 -2.53 1.58
CA ALA A 40 -10.97 -2.23 0.43
C ALA A 40 -11.69 -2.58 -0.87
N THR A 41 -11.38 -1.86 -1.94
CA THR A 41 -11.82 -2.16 -3.31
C THR A 41 -10.72 -2.97 -4.00
N CYS A 42 -11.07 -4.15 -4.48
CA CYS A 42 -10.22 -5.01 -5.29
C CYS A 42 -10.56 -4.80 -6.76
N PHE A 43 -9.54 -4.54 -7.57
CA PHE A 43 -9.63 -4.39 -9.02
C PHE A 43 -8.63 -5.32 -9.68
N ALA A 44 -9.11 -6.37 -10.34
CA ALA A 44 -8.30 -7.37 -11.01
C ALA A 44 -8.40 -7.22 -12.52
N THR A 45 -7.25 -7.30 -13.20
CA THR A 45 -7.14 -7.40 -14.67
C THR A 45 -6.12 -8.48 -14.99
N LYS A 46 -5.92 -8.79 -16.28
CA LYS A 46 -4.87 -9.73 -16.71
C LYS A 46 -3.45 -9.37 -16.22
N ASN A 47 -3.22 -8.12 -15.83
CA ASN A 47 -1.92 -7.65 -15.34
C ASN A 47 -1.69 -7.90 -13.85
N GLY A 48 -2.74 -8.18 -13.06
CA GLY A 48 -2.64 -8.38 -11.62
C GLY A 48 -3.84 -7.82 -10.84
N ILE A 49 -3.68 -7.76 -9.52
CA ILE A 49 -4.70 -7.28 -8.58
C ILE A 49 -4.23 -5.96 -7.97
N LYS A 50 -5.02 -4.91 -8.14
CA LYS A 50 -4.91 -3.66 -7.38
C LYS A 50 -5.89 -3.71 -6.20
N VAL A 51 -5.41 -3.41 -5.00
CA VAL A 51 -6.25 -3.25 -3.81
C VAL A 51 -6.13 -1.83 -3.31
N THR A 52 -7.26 -1.14 -3.20
CA THR A 52 -7.36 0.27 -2.86
C THR A 52 -8.10 0.45 -1.54
N VAL A 53 -7.53 1.24 -0.63
CA VAL A 53 -8.14 1.64 0.64
C VAL A 53 -8.18 3.16 0.69
N GLU A 54 -9.35 3.74 0.97
CA GLU A 54 -9.55 5.19 1.03
C GLU A 54 -10.07 5.64 2.40
N ASN A 55 -9.68 6.85 2.81
CA ASN A 55 -10.23 7.52 3.98
C ASN A 55 -10.47 9.01 3.72
N ALA A 56 -11.63 9.48 4.17
CA ALA A 56 -12.05 10.88 4.15
C ALA A 56 -11.97 11.58 2.78
N LYS A 57 -11.85 10.84 1.67
CA LYS A 57 -11.55 11.37 0.32
C LYS A 57 -10.25 12.19 0.24
N CYS A 58 -9.38 12.08 1.24
CA CYS A 58 -8.14 12.84 1.34
C CYS A 58 -6.91 11.95 1.27
N VAL A 59 -7.04 10.66 1.62
CA VAL A 59 -5.96 9.67 1.54
C VAL A 59 -6.44 8.41 0.87
N GLN A 60 -5.61 7.89 -0.03
CA GLN A 60 -5.78 6.61 -0.70
C GLN A 60 -4.48 5.83 -0.61
N ALA A 61 -4.55 4.54 -0.30
CA ALA A 61 -3.43 3.63 -0.44
C ALA A 61 -3.75 2.54 -1.45
N ASN A 62 -2.79 2.25 -2.31
CA ASN A 62 -2.87 1.27 -3.36
C ASN A 62 -1.77 0.22 -3.17
N ALA A 63 -2.16 -1.04 -3.10
CA ALA A 63 -1.26 -2.16 -3.33
C ALA A 63 -1.49 -2.68 -4.73
N PHE A 64 -0.43 -2.92 -5.50
CA PHE A 64 -0.53 -3.62 -6.77
C PHE A 64 0.30 -4.90 -6.73
N ILE A 65 -0.36 -6.04 -6.88
CA ILE A 65 0.24 -7.36 -6.95
C ILE A 65 0.18 -7.82 -8.41
N GLN A 66 1.34 -7.87 -9.06
CA GLN A 66 1.46 -8.26 -10.47
C GLN A 66 1.06 -9.72 -10.68
N ALA A 67 0.46 -10.02 -11.83
CA ALA A 67 0.05 -11.38 -12.19
C ALA A 67 1.20 -12.40 -12.11
N GLY A 68 2.43 -12.00 -12.44
CA GLY A 68 3.61 -12.87 -12.40
C GLY A 68 4.07 -13.29 -11.00
N ILE A 69 3.50 -12.71 -9.92
CA ILE A 69 3.75 -13.15 -8.54
C ILE A 69 2.99 -14.45 -8.23
N PHE A 70 1.88 -14.70 -8.92
CA PHE A 70 1.01 -15.85 -8.71
C PHE A 70 1.45 -17.06 -9.55
N GLN A 71 1.34 -18.25 -8.99
CA GLN A 71 1.57 -19.53 -9.68
C GLN A 71 0.49 -19.79 -10.74
N GLU A 72 -0.74 -19.39 -10.42
CA GLU A 72 -1.89 -19.40 -11.32
C GLU A 72 -2.59 -18.06 -11.20
N PHE A 73 -2.89 -17.43 -12.33
CA PHE A 73 -3.62 -16.17 -12.36
C PHE A 73 -4.49 -16.10 -13.61
N LYS A 74 -5.80 -16.06 -13.43
CA LYS A 74 -6.79 -16.02 -14.51
C LYS A 74 -7.84 -14.97 -14.19
N VAL A 75 -8.12 -14.12 -15.17
CA VAL A 75 -9.24 -13.18 -15.17
C VAL A 75 -9.99 -13.41 -16.47
N GLN A 76 -11.23 -13.88 -16.41
CA GLN A 76 -12.01 -14.24 -17.60
C GLN A 76 -12.55 -13.01 -18.34
N GLU A 77 -12.92 -11.98 -17.59
CA GLU A 77 -13.43 -10.72 -18.11
C GLU A 77 -12.28 -9.73 -18.41
N GLU A 78 -12.61 -8.55 -18.96
CA GLU A 78 -11.61 -7.49 -19.15
C GLU A 78 -11.06 -6.99 -17.81
N SER A 79 -11.96 -6.83 -16.83
CA SER A 79 -11.64 -6.48 -15.45
C SER A 79 -12.70 -7.01 -14.51
N VAL A 80 -12.30 -7.34 -13.29
CA VAL A 80 -13.19 -7.79 -12.22
C VAL A 80 -13.00 -6.88 -11.01
N THR A 81 -14.09 -6.29 -10.54
CA THR A 81 -14.07 -5.33 -9.42
C THR A 81 -15.05 -5.76 -8.35
N PHE A 82 -14.62 -5.74 -7.09
CA PHE A 82 -15.48 -6.01 -5.94
C PHE A 82 -14.91 -5.33 -4.70
N ARG A 83 -15.77 -4.99 -3.74
CA ARG A 83 -15.33 -4.51 -2.43
C ARG A 83 -15.38 -5.64 -1.40
N ILE A 84 -14.44 -5.65 -0.47
CA ILE A 84 -14.31 -6.71 0.55
C ILE A 84 -14.01 -6.11 1.92
N ASN A 85 -14.35 -6.83 2.99
CA ASN A 85 -13.81 -6.56 4.32
C ASN A 85 -12.35 -7.03 4.37
N LEU A 86 -11.43 -6.06 4.29
CA LEU A 86 -9.99 -6.28 4.29
C LEU A 86 -9.50 -6.83 5.63
N THR A 87 -10.12 -6.44 6.75
CA THR A 87 -9.80 -7.00 8.07
C THR A 87 -10.08 -8.50 8.09
N VAL A 88 -11.28 -8.92 7.68
CA VAL A 88 -11.66 -10.34 7.59
C VAL A 88 -10.75 -11.10 6.62
N LEU A 89 -10.40 -10.50 5.48
CA LEU A 89 -9.44 -11.09 4.55
C LEU A 89 -8.10 -11.34 5.25
N LEU A 90 -7.53 -10.34 5.92
CA LEU A 90 -6.25 -10.47 6.63
C LEU A 90 -6.30 -11.52 7.75
N ASP A 91 -7.42 -11.61 8.48
CA ASP A 91 -7.64 -12.64 9.50
C ASP A 91 -7.62 -14.04 8.85
N CYS A 92 -8.37 -14.23 7.76
CA CYS A 92 -8.36 -15.49 7.00
C CYS A 92 -6.97 -15.87 6.48
N LEU A 93 -6.21 -14.90 5.95
CA LEU A 93 -4.85 -15.13 5.45
C LEU A 93 -3.84 -15.51 6.55
N SER A 94 -4.20 -15.34 7.83
CA SER A 94 -3.33 -15.62 8.98
C SER A 94 -3.84 -16.75 9.87
N ILE A 95 -4.78 -17.57 9.39
CA ILE A 95 -5.41 -18.65 10.16
C ILE A 95 -4.42 -19.71 10.68
N PHE A 96 -3.36 -19.99 9.92
CA PHE A 96 -2.28 -20.89 10.32
C PHE A 96 -1.18 -20.18 11.15
N GLY A 97 -1.41 -18.90 11.50
CA GLY A 97 -0.48 -18.06 12.24
C GLY A 97 0.25 -17.04 11.37
N SER A 98 0.81 -16.01 12.02
CA SER A 98 1.63 -14.98 11.36
C SER A 98 3.14 -15.22 11.51
N SER A 99 3.57 -16.07 12.45
CA SER A 99 4.97 -16.41 12.66
C SER A 99 5.32 -17.64 11.83
N PRO A 100 6.18 -17.55 10.81
CA PRO A 100 6.59 -18.70 10.03
C PRO A 100 7.32 -19.69 10.94
N MET A 101 6.84 -20.94 10.99
CA MET A 101 7.71 -22.02 11.42
C MET A 101 8.76 -22.22 10.32
N PRO A 102 10.05 -22.41 10.65
CA PRO A 102 11.07 -22.62 9.64
C PRO A 102 10.69 -23.77 8.70
N GLY A 103 10.60 -23.50 7.40
CA GLY A 103 10.31 -24.49 6.38
C GLY A 103 8.83 -24.79 6.13
N THR A 104 7.87 -24.14 6.83
CA THR A 104 6.45 -24.25 6.49
C THR A 104 5.98 -23.04 5.69
N LEU A 105 5.26 -23.30 4.60
CA LEU A 105 4.60 -22.28 3.79
C LEU A 105 3.11 -22.62 3.72
N THR A 106 2.28 -21.60 3.88
CA THR A 106 0.84 -21.71 3.63
C THR A 106 0.57 -21.37 2.17
N ALA A 107 0.03 -22.33 1.42
CA ALA A 107 -0.49 -22.07 0.08
C ALA A 107 -1.88 -21.44 0.17
N LEU A 108 -2.20 -20.57 -0.79
CA LEU A 108 -3.48 -19.90 -0.94
C LEU A 108 -3.99 -20.11 -2.37
N ARG A 109 -5.27 -20.40 -2.52
CA ARG A 109 -6.02 -20.25 -3.77
C ARG A 109 -7.23 -19.37 -3.54
N MET A 110 -7.38 -18.33 -4.35
CA MET A 110 -8.50 -17.40 -4.33
C MET A 110 -9.37 -17.63 -5.56
N CYS A 111 -10.67 -17.77 -5.36
CA CYS A 111 -11.63 -17.96 -6.45
C CYS A 111 -12.83 -17.02 -6.26
N TYR A 112 -13.21 -16.32 -7.32
CA TYR A 112 -14.37 -15.42 -7.33
C TYR A 112 -15.19 -15.62 -8.61
N GLN A 113 -16.48 -15.94 -8.44
CA GLN A 113 -17.40 -16.28 -9.53
C GLN A 113 -17.97 -15.06 -10.27
N GLY A 114 -17.70 -13.84 -9.80
CA GLY A 114 -18.26 -12.63 -10.36
C GLY A 114 -19.30 -11.99 -9.44
N TYR A 115 -19.96 -10.97 -9.97
CA TYR A 115 -20.86 -10.10 -9.21
C TYR A 115 -21.94 -10.87 -8.43
N GLY A 116 -22.11 -10.52 -7.15
CA GLY A 116 -23.08 -11.14 -6.24
C GLY A 116 -22.61 -12.42 -5.54
N TYR A 117 -21.44 -12.96 -5.92
CA TYR A 117 -20.85 -14.14 -5.29
C TYR A 117 -19.80 -13.76 -4.25
N PRO A 118 -19.52 -14.61 -3.25
CA PRO A 118 -18.43 -14.37 -2.30
C PRO A 118 -17.05 -14.60 -2.93
N LEU A 119 -16.02 -14.03 -2.32
CA LEU A 119 -14.64 -14.46 -2.54
C LEU A 119 -14.38 -15.73 -1.71
N MET A 120 -13.98 -16.79 -2.37
CA MET A 120 -13.59 -18.06 -1.75
C MET A 120 -12.07 -18.11 -1.60
N LEU A 121 -11.61 -18.44 -0.39
CA LEU A 121 -10.19 -18.64 -0.09
C LEU A 121 -9.98 -20.08 0.35
N PHE A 122 -9.08 -20.79 -0.30
CA PHE A 122 -8.65 -22.13 0.08
C PHE A 122 -7.20 -22.02 0.55
N LEU A 123 -6.95 -22.29 1.82
CA LEU A 123 -5.61 -22.24 2.42
C LEU A 123 -5.16 -23.66 2.78
N GLU A 124 -3.91 -24.00 2.50
CA GLU A 124 -3.31 -25.30 2.83
C GLU A 124 -1.96 -25.13 3.50
N GLU A 125 -1.79 -25.74 4.67
CA GLU A 125 -0.50 -25.85 5.37
C GLU A 125 -0.35 -27.24 5.97
N GLY A 126 0.77 -27.92 5.68
CA GLY A 126 1.06 -29.23 6.25
C GLY A 126 0.00 -30.31 5.96
N GLY A 127 -0.74 -30.19 4.85
CA GLY A 127 -1.85 -31.08 4.47
C GLY A 127 -3.19 -30.78 5.15
N VAL A 128 -3.25 -29.77 6.04
CA VAL A 128 -4.50 -29.26 6.59
C VAL A 128 -5.05 -28.20 5.65
N VAL A 129 -6.30 -28.37 5.22
CA VAL A 129 -6.99 -27.44 4.31
C VAL A 129 -8.09 -26.69 5.06
N THR A 130 -8.13 -25.37 4.89
CA THR A 130 -9.19 -24.51 5.40
C THR A 130 -9.82 -23.71 4.28
N VAL A 131 -11.15 -23.58 4.32
CA VAL A 131 -11.91 -22.79 3.34
C VAL A 131 -12.58 -21.62 4.03
N CYS A 132 -12.30 -20.41 3.58
CA CYS A 132 -12.96 -19.19 4.04
C CYS A 132 -13.84 -18.62 2.94
N LYS A 133 -15.02 -18.12 3.33
CA LYS A 133 -15.96 -17.43 2.45
C LYS A 133 -16.10 -16.00 2.93
N ILE A 134 -15.75 -15.04 2.08
CA ILE A 134 -15.87 -13.62 2.40
C ILE A 134 -16.90 -12.99 1.47
N ASN A 135 -17.93 -12.39 2.04
CA ASN A 135 -18.95 -11.70 1.27
C ASN A 135 -18.35 -10.46 0.61
N THR A 136 -18.63 -10.30 -0.68
CA THR A 136 -18.28 -9.11 -1.46
C THR A 136 -19.40 -8.07 -1.37
N GLN A 137 -19.06 -6.84 -1.69
CA GLN A 137 -19.97 -5.69 -1.74
C GLN A 137 -19.83 -4.96 -3.07
N GLU A 138 -20.82 -4.13 -3.40
CA GLU A 138 -20.74 -3.20 -4.52
C GLU A 138 -19.46 -2.35 -4.41
N PRO A 139 -18.65 -2.25 -5.48
CA PRO A 139 -17.55 -1.31 -5.54
C PRO A 139 -18.03 0.13 -5.37
N GLU A 140 -17.34 0.90 -4.53
CA GLU A 140 -17.46 2.36 -4.53
C GLU A 140 -16.50 2.94 -5.57
N GLU A 141 -16.88 4.03 -6.22
CA GLU A 141 -15.97 4.81 -7.07
C GLU A 141 -14.77 5.27 -6.24
N THR A 142 -13.58 4.84 -6.64
CA THR A 142 -12.33 5.31 -6.03
C THR A 142 -11.91 6.64 -6.65
N LEU A 143 -11.35 7.52 -5.85
CA LEU A 143 -10.78 8.77 -6.32
C LEU A 143 -9.64 8.54 -7.29
N ASP A 144 -9.64 9.26 -8.39
CA ASP A 144 -8.45 9.43 -9.22
C ASP A 144 -7.76 10.73 -8.82
N PHE A 145 -6.56 10.62 -8.27
CA PHE A 145 -5.75 11.78 -7.89
C PHE A 145 -5.11 12.47 -9.12
N ASP A 146 -5.18 11.82 -10.29
CA ASP A 146 -4.52 12.25 -11.54
C ASP A 146 -3.04 12.62 -11.31
N PHE A 147 -2.37 11.80 -10.49
CA PHE A 147 -0.96 11.98 -10.16
C PHE A 147 -0.09 11.39 -11.29
N CYS A 148 -0.19 11.99 -12.48
CA CYS A 148 0.60 11.60 -13.64
C CYS A 148 2.06 12.07 -13.51
N SER A 149 2.98 11.28 -14.07
CA SER A 149 4.43 11.58 -14.04
C SER A 149 4.81 12.95 -14.60
N THR A 150 3.97 13.54 -15.45
CA THR A 150 4.16 14.86 -16.06
C THR A 150 3.91 16.04 -15.12
N ASN A 151 3.19 15.83 -14.00
CA ASN A 151 2.82 16.91 -13.06
C ASN A 151 3.74 16.97 -11.83
N VAL A 152 4.78 16.13 -11.77
CA VAL A 152 5.69 16.05 -10.61
C VAL A 152 6.66 17.23 -10.60
N ILE A 153 6.57 18.09 -9.58
CA ILE A 153 7.45 19.25 -9.40
C ILE A 153 8.74 18.85 -8.68
N ASN A 154 8.60 18.11 -7.58
CA ASN A 154 9.72 17.65 -6.78
C ASN A 154 9.63 16.14 -6.56
N LYS A 155 10.78 15.47 -6.62
CA LYS A 155 10.93 14.03 -6.40
C LYS A 155 12.20 13.75 -5.62
N ILE A 156 12.07 12.97 -4.55
CA ILE A 156 13.19 12.41 -3.81
C ILE A 156 13.03 10.90 -3.66
N ILE A 157 14.15 10.19 -3.57
CA ILE A 157 14.19 8.77 -3.21
C ILE A 157 15.12 8.63 -2.02
N LEU A 158 14.57 8.11 -0.92
CA LEU A 158 15.30 7.86 0.32
C LEU A 158 15.36 6.36 0.60
N GLN A 159 16.42 5.93 1.27
CA GLN A 159 16.45 4.65 1.97
C GLN A 159 15.40 4.70 3.10
N SER A 160 14.55 3.68 3.17
CA SER A 160 13.45 3.66 4.14
C SER A 160 13.93 3.68 5.59
N GLU A 161 15.15 3.19 5.87
CA GLU A 161 15.74 3.18 7.22
C GLU A 161 15.83 4.58 7.83
N GLY A 162 16.36 5.55 7.10
CA GLY A 162 16.46 6.92 7.58
C GLY A 162 15.10 7.56 7.85
N LEU A 163 14.11 7.28 7.01
CA LEU A 163 12.77 7.84 7.18
C LEU A 163 11.98 7.16 8.31
N ARG A 164 12.26 5.87 8.60
CA ARG A 164 11.61 5.13 9.71
C ARG A 164 11.85 5.81 11.05
N GLU A 165 13.10 6.17 11.32
CA GLU A 165 13.48 6.87 12.55
C GLU A 165 12.72 8.20 12.66
N ALA A 166 12.74 9.01 11.60
CA ALA A 166 12.00 10.26 11.58
C ALA A 166 10.49 10.09 11.81
N PHE A 167 9.84 9.14 11.14
CA PHE A 167 8.40 8.88 11.32
C PHE A 167 8.04 8.34 12.71
N SER A 168 9.00 7.71 13.39
CA SER A 168 8.85 7.24 14.77
C SER A 168 8.96 8.38 15.79
N GLU A 169 9.71 9.43 15.45
CA GLU A 169 9.96 10.62 16.30
C GLU A 169 9.00 11.78 16.05
N LEU A 170 8.11 11.68 15.05
CA LEU A 170 7.13 12.72 14.77
C LEU A 170 6.28 13.03 16.01
N ASP A 171 6.14 14.32 16.33
CA ASP A 171 5.28 14.79 17.41
C ASP A 171 3.81 14.53 17.06
N MET A 172 3.25 13.49 17.66
CA MET A 172 1.86 13.09 17.45
C MET A 172 0.84 14.04 18.09
N THR A 173 1.28 15.06 18.84
CA THR A 173 0.41 16.15 19.30
C THR A 173 0.18 17.22 18.23
N SER A 174 0.97 17.21 17.16
CA SER A 174 0.73 18.08 16.01
C SER A 174 -0.44 17.58 15.17
N GLU A 175 -1.21 18.50 14.59
CA GLU A 175 -2.28 18.16 13.63
C GLU A 175 -1.73 17.94 12.21
N VAL A 176 -0.61 18.58 11.89
CA VAL A 176 -0.05 18.64 10.54
C VAL A 176 1.41 18.18 10.50
N LEU A 177 1.74 17.48 9.41
CA LEU A 177 3.11 17.26 8.97
C LEU A 177 3.37 18.21 7.80
N GLN A 178 4.28 19.16 7.98
CA GLN A 178 4.75 20.01 6.91
C GLN A 178 5.96 19.38 6.22
N ILE A 179 5.86 19.23 4.90
CA ILE A 179 6.94 18.76 4.04
C ILE A 179 7.47 19.93 3.23
N THR A 180 8.75 20.22 3.40
CA THR A 180 9.48 21.20 2.59
C THR A 180 10.41 20.45 1.63
N MET A 181 10.32 20.77 0.34
CA MET A 181 11.22 20.28 -0.71
C MET A 181 11.76 21.49 -1.48
N SER A 182 13.07 21.67 -1.51
CA SER A 182 13.72 22.88 -2.03
C SER A 182 15.03 22.55 -2.77
N PRO A 183 15.38 23.25 -3.87
CA PRO A 183 16.72 23.16 -4.46
C PRO A 183 17.82 23.66 -3.51
N ASP A 184 17.46 24.53 -2.57
CA ASP A 184 18.33 25.13 -1.56
C ASP A 184 18.14 24.49 -0.17
N LYS A 185 19.12 24.70 0.73
CA LYS A 185 19.03 24.22 2.13
C LYS A 185 17.69 24.67 2.76
N PRO A 186 17.01 23.81 3.54
CA PRO A 186 17.48 22.51 4.04
C PRO A 186 17.28 21.33 3.08
N TYR A 187 16.93 21.58 1.82
CA TYR A 187 16.60 20.58 0.80
C TYR A 187 15.30 19.85 1.11
N PHE A 188 15.34 18.75 1.86
CA PHE A 188 14.15 18.04 2.31
C PHE A 188 14.02 18.17 3.83
N ARG A 189 12.88 18.70 4.29
CA ARG A 189 12.58 18.88 5.71
C ARG A 189 11.19 18.35 6.04
N LEU A 190 11.10 17.58 7.11
CA LEU A 190 9.85 17.23 7.78
C LEU A 190 9.70 18.12 9.01
N SER A 191 8.54 18.76 9.19
CA SER A 191 8.27 19.59 10.36
C SER A 191 6.93 19.26 11.00
N THR A 192 6.91 19.22 12.33
CA THR A 192 5.69 19.09 13.14
C THR A 192 5.60 20.26 14.12
N PHE A 193 4.39 20.68 14.43
CA PHE A 193 4.10 21.81 15.32
C PHE A 193 3.17 21.31 16.43
N GLY A 194 3.75 20.81 17.51
CA GLY A 194 2.99 20.25 18.63
C GLY A 194 3.03 21.16 19.85
N ASN A 195 2.52 20.64 20.98
CA ASN A 195 2.35 21.43 22.20
C ASN A 195 3.69 21.87 22.82
N ALA A 196 4.76 21.10 22.60
CA ALA A 196 6.10 21.39 23.13
C ALA A 196 6.91 22.35 22.23
N GLY A 197 6.36 22.78 21.09
CA GLY A 197 7.02 23.60 20.10
C GLY A 197 7.11 22.92 18.73
N SER A 198 7.96 23.47 17.86
CA SER A 198 8.21 22.90 16.53
C SER A 198 9.39 21.93 16.55
N SER A 199 9.25 20.82 15.84
CA SER A 199 10.33 19.88 15.55
C SER A 199 10.62 19.88 14.05
N HIS A 200 11.90 19.81 13.68
CA HIS A 200 12.36 19.83 12.30
C HIS A 200 13.40 18.73 12.08
N LEU A 201 13.19 17.92 11.05
CA LEU A 201 14.10 16.86 10.63
C LEU A 201 14.57 17.16 9.20
N ASP A 202 15.87 17.40 9.05
CA ASP A 202 16.50 17.81 7.80
C ASP A 202 17.27 16.66 7.14
N TYR A 203 17.09 16.53 5.84
CA TYR A 203 17.77 15.54 5.00
C TYR A 203 18.56 16.27 3.91
N PRO A 204 19.87 16.42 4.11
CA PRO A 204 20.76 16.95 3.09
C PRO A 204 20.71 16.11 1.81
N LYS A 205 20.81 16.76 0.65
CA LYS A 205 20.80 16.07 -0.66
C LYS A 205 22.00 15.14 -0.88
N ASP A 206 23.07 15.35 -0.11
CA ASP A 206 24.32 14.58 -0.08
C ASP A 206 24.37 13.55 1.07
N SER A 207 23.27 13.38 1.82
CA SER A 207 23.15 12.33 2.82
C SER A 207 23.28 10.93 2.19
N ASP A 208 23.94 9.99 2.87
CA ASP A 208 24.04 8.58 2.44
C ASP A 208 22.67 7.89 2.29
N LEU A 209 21.65 8.43 2.97
CA LEU A 209 20.27 7.98 2.89
C LEU A 209 19.55 8.45 1.62
N MET A 210 20.10 9.44 0.91
CA MET A 210 19.51 10.04 -0.29
C MET A 210 20.02 9.33 -1.54
N GLU A 211 19.14 8.60 -2.23
CA GLU A 211 19.50 7.93 -3.49
C GLU A 211 19.25 8.80 -4.72
N ALA A 212 18.23 9.66 -4.66
CA ALA A 212 17.92 10.57 -5.74
C ALA A 212 17.28 11.85 -5.19
N PHE A 213 17.74 13.00 -5.68
CA PHE A 213 17.21 14.30 -5.30
C PHE A 213 16.94 15.14 -6.55
N HIS A 214 15.68 15.37 -6.85
CA HIS A 214 15.21 16.15 -7.99
C HIS A 214 14.19 17.17 -7.51
N CYS A 215 14.68 18.30 -6.99
CA CYS A 215 13.85 19.42 -6.58
C CYS A 215 14.26 20.66 -7.37
N ASN A 216 13.36 21.18 -8.20
CA ASN A 216 13.63 22.33 -9.07
C ASN A 216 12.99 23.62 -8.53
N GLN A 217 12.02 23.49 -7.63
CA GLN A 217 11.25 24.60 -7.08
C GLN A 217 10.98 24.34 -5.61
N THR A 218 11.11 25.38 -4.79
CA THR A 218 10.72 25.30 -3.38
C THR A 218 9.21 25.11 -3.26
N GLN A 219 8.80 24.02 -2.62
CA GLN A 219 7.42 23.78 -2.20
C GLN A 219 7.38 23.47 -0.71
N VAL A 220 6.36 24.01 -0.04
CA VAL A 220 6.05 23.75 1.36
C VAL A 220 4.59 23.38 1.43
N ASN A 221 4.30 22.12 1.70
CA ASN A 221 2.94 21.60 1.77
C ASN A 221 2.68 21.02 3.15
N ARG A 222 1.46 21.20 3.66
CA ARG A 222 1.03 20.64 4.94
C ARG A 222 0.05 19.50 4.68
N TYR A 223 0.10 18.48 5.51
CA TYR A 223 -0.76 17.30 5.42
C TYR A 223 -1.24 16.91 6.82
N LYS A 224 -2.50 16.50 6.96
CA LYS A 224 -3.00 16.00 8.25
C LYS A 224 -2.21 14.76 8.66
N ILE A 225 -1.45 14.86 9.75
CA ILE A 225 -0.55 13.79 10.18
C ILE A 225 -1.33 12.51 10.49
N SER A 226 -2.55 12.65 11.02
CA SER A 226 -3.45 11.54 11.34
C SER A 226 -3.86 10.71 10.11
N LEU A 227 -3.93 11.35 8.93
CA LEU A 227 -4.25 10.68 7.67
C LEU A 227 -3.02 10.04 7.01
N LEU A 228 -1.83 10.63 7.20
CA LEU A 228 -0.57 10.09 6.67
C LEU A 228 0.07 9.01 7.55
N LYS A 229 -0.18 9.01 8.87
CA LYS A 229 0.43 8.06 9.82
C LYS A 229 0.31 6.59 9.38
N PRO A 230 -0.82 6.12 8.81
CA PRO A 230 -0.93 4.76 8.29
C PRO A 230 0.16 4.35 7.29
N SER A 231 0.69 5.28 6.49
CA SER A 231 1.74 4.99 5.51
C SER A 231 3.04 4.48 6.15
N THR A 232 3.23 4.71 7.45
CA THR A 232 4.33 4.12 8.24
C THR A 232 4.33 2.59 8.18
N LYS A 233 3.16 1.94 8.01
CA LYS A 233 3.07 0.48 7.84
C LYS A 233 3.81 0.01 6.59
N ALA A 234 3.65 0.72 5.48
CA ALA A 234 4.39 0.47 4.24
C ALA A 234 5.87 0.86 4.38
N LEU A 235 6.16 1.97 5.08
CA LEU A 235 7.53 2.39 5.36
C LEU A 235 8.33 1.31 6.12
N VAL A 236 7.74 0.69 7.14
CA VAL A 236 8.36 -0.40 7.93
C VAL A 236 8.76 -1.58 7.04
N LEU A 237 7.93 -1.94 6.07
CA LEU A 237 8.13 -3.09 5.17
C LEU A 237 9.03 -2.77 3.97
N SER A 238 9.26 -1.49 3.67
CA SER A 238 9.98 -1.07 2.47
C SER A 238 11.48 -0.94 2.69
N CYS A 239 12.23 -1.07 1.59
CA CYS A 239 13.65 -0.75 1.55
C CYS A 239 13.91 0.68 1.03
N LYS A 240 13.02 1.20 0.17
CA LYS A 240 13.12 2.54 -0.42
C LYS A 240 11.75 3.20 -0.46
N VAL A 241 11.76 4.52 -0.39
CA VAL A 241 10.57 5.35 -0.55
C VAL A 241 10.84 6.46 -1.55
N SER A 242 9.97 6.56 -2.56
CA SER A 242 9.90 7.69 -3.49
C SER A 242 8.85 8.67 -2.99
N ILE A 243 9.25 9.89 -2.66
CA ILE A 243 8.37 10.97 -2.23
C ILE A 243 8.27 11.98 -3.37
N ARG A 244 7.04 12.26 -3.80
CA ARG A 244 6.76 13.17 -4.93
C ARG A 244 5.68 14.16 -4.56
N THR A 245 5.82 15.39 -5.02
CA THR A 245 4.77 16.42 -4.95
C THR A 245 4.45 16.96 -6.33
N ASP A 246 3.17 17.25 -6.58
CA ASP A 246 2.73 17.95 -7.78
C ASP A 246 2.63 19.47 -7.55
N ASN A 247 2.21 20.20 -8.58
CA ASN A 247 2.02 21.64 -8.53
C ASN A 247 0.87 22.11 -7.61
N ARG A 248 -0.06 21.23 -7.26
CA ARG A 248 -1.19 21.49 -6.34
C ARG A 248 -0.84 21.15 -4.89
N GLY A 249 0.31 20.53 -4.65
CA GLY A 249 0.73 20.07 -3.33
C GLY A 249 0.23 18.67 -2.97
N PHE A 250 -0.34 17.90 -3.90
CA PHE A 250 -0.63 16.49 -3.63
C PHE A 250 0.66 15.73 -3.37
N LEU A 251 0.60 14.85 -2.38
CA LEU A 251 1.71 13.99 -2.01
C LEU A 251 1.50 12.58 -2.55
N SER A 252 2.55 12.03 -3.14
CA SER A 252 2.63 10.62 -3.50
C SER A 252 3.85 9.99 -2.80
N LEU A 253 3.58 8.99 -1.95
CA LEU A 253 4.59 8.17 -1.26
C LEU A 253 4.53 6.77 -1.84
N GLN A 254 5.54 6.41 -2.65
CA GLN A 254 5.64 5.09 -3.24
C GLN A 254 6.74 4.29 -2.53
N TYR A 255 6.33 3.23 -1.87
CA TYR A 255 7.16 2.34 -1.06
C TYR A 255 7.53 1.09 -1.87
N MET A 256 8.83 0.82 -1.98
CA MET A 256 9.36 -0.39 -2.60
C MET A 256 9.52 -1.46 -1.52
N ILE A 257 8.67 -2.49 -1.58
CA ILE A 257 8.69 -3.63 -0.65
C ILE A 257 9.36 -4.80 -1.37
N ARG A 258 10.36 -5.40 -0.74
CA ARG A 258 11.00 -6.64 -1.22
C ARG A 258 10.55 -7.79 -0.32
N ASN A 259 9.86 -8.75 -0.91
CA ASN A 259 9.43 -9.96 -0.20
C ASN A 259 10.61 -10.91 0.04
N GLU A 260 10.41 -11.93 0.88
CA GLU A 260 11.43 -12.94 1.21
C GLU A 260 11.98 -13.66 -0.03
N ASP A 261 11.13 -13.87 -1.04
CA ASP A 261 11.49 -14.50 -2.32
C ASP A 261 12.27 -13.55 -3.26
N GLY A 262 12.60 -12.34 -2.81
CA GLY A 262 13.30 -11.32 -3.59
C GLY A 262 12.42 -10.55 -4.58
N GLN A 263 11.15 -10.96 -4.73
CA GLN A 263 10.16 -10.24 -5.53
C GLN A 263 9.93 -8.82 -5.01
N ILE A 264 9.74 -7.88 -5.93
CA ILE A 264 9.55 -6.47 -5.63
C ILE A 264 8.09 -6.10 -5.88
N CYS A 265 7.47 -5.50 -4.87
CA CYS A 265 6.11 -4.98 -4.91
C CYS A 265 6.13 -3.49 -4.55
N PHE A 266 5.13 -2.76 -5.02
CA PHE A 266 4.98 -1.35 -4.71
C PHE A 266 3.67 -1.10 -3.97
N VAL A 267 3.76 -0.29 -2.91
CA VAL A 267 2.63 0.27 -2.20
C VAL A 267 2.68 1.77 -2.35
N GLU A 268 1.58 2.38 -2.76
CA GLU A 268 1.54 3.81 -3.03
C GLU A 268 0.46 4.48 -2.19
N TYR A 269 0.84 5.54 -1.49
CA TYR A 269 -0.05 6.40 -0.73
C TYR A 269 -0.17 7.74 -1.44
N TYR A 270 -1.41 8.20 -1.61
CA TYR A 270 -1.75 9.54 -2.05
C TYR A 270 -2.37 10.32 -0.90
N CYS A 271 -2.01 11.59 -0.76
CA CYS A 271 -2.59 12.49 0.24
C CYS A 271 -2.81 13.89 -0.33
N CYS A 272 -4.01 14.42 -0.14
CA CYS A 272 -4.30 15.84 -0.38
C CYS A 272 -3.53 16.71 0.60
N PRO A 273 -3.06 17.91 0.18
CA PRO A 273 -2.60 18.91 1.13
C PRO A 273 -3.76 19.36 2.02
N ASP A 274 -3.43 19.83 3.22
CA ASP A 274 -4.36 20.47 4.13
C ASP A 274 -4.53 21.94 3.71
N GLU A 275 -5.73 22.32 3.28
CA GLU A 275 -6.02 23.67 2.76
C GLU A 275 -6.19 24.73 3.86
N GLU A 276 -6.20 24.33 5.13
CA GLU A 276 -6.26 25.25 6.25
C GLU A 276 -4.86 25.84 6.53
N VAL A 277 -4.52 26.98 5.92
CA VAL A 277 -3.90 28.17 6.60
C VAL A 277 -3.64 29.30 5.56
N PRO A 278 -4.11 30.55 5.81
CA PRO A 278 -3.73 31.73 5.03
C PRO A 278 -2.29 32.19 5.31
N GLU A 279 -1.63 32.77 4.29
CA GLU A 279 -0.18 33.12 4.18
C GLU A 279 0.44 34.06 5.26
N SER A 280 -0.07 34.17 6.49
CA SER A 280 0.43 35.16 7.46
C SER A 280 1.33 34.64 8.58
N GLU A 281 1.84 33.41 8.54
CA GLU A 281 2.83 32.94 9.53
C GLU A 281 4.09 32.36 8.85
N SER A 282 4.96 33.28 8.41
CA SER A 282 6.37 33.04 8.10
C SER A 282 7.23 34.01 8.89
#